data_AF-A0A2X2JJH6-F1
#
_entry.id   AF-A0A2X2JJH6-F1
#
_cell.length_a   1.000
_cell.length_b   1.000
_cell.length_c   1.000
_cell.angle_alpha   90.00
_cell.angle_beta   90.00
_cell.angle_gamma   90.00
#
_symmetry.space_group_name_H-M   'P 1'
#
loop_
_entity.id
_entity.type
_entity.pdbx_description
1 polymer ?
#
loop_
_entity_poly.entity_id
_entity_poly.type
_entity_poly.pdbx_seq_one_letter_code
_entity_poly.pdbx_strand_id
1 'polypeptide(L)'
;MLFCHFSSADSVRDISNGLRSTTGNLNHLGVIRAPSKSNISYINIHRTHELFKDLYFSVLERLWQKDTHFRKDLGQLKRKVYLMDASIFPLCLSVFDWAKFRSTKGAVKLHTVLDYDGCLPVFMQITDGKVHESQRAGSYSFSKGSVVVVDRGYVDYSWLGDLDSRGCYFVTRSKVNMKYKVIKSYQSEALMEKGILKDELIELSRCCLQ
;
A
#
# COMPACT_ATOMS: atom_id res chain seq x y z
N MET A 1 0.92 -23.00 -2.49
CA MET A 1 0.91 -21.67 -1.82
C MET A 1 -0.40 -20.93 -2.03
N LEU A 2 -1.09 -21.01 -3.18
CA LEU A 2 -2.44 -20.42 -3.32
C LEU A 2 -3.44 -20.88 -2.25
N PHE A 3 -3.49 -22.18 -1.96
CA PHE A 3 -4.30 -22.71 -0.85
C PHE A 3 -4.05 -21.96 0.47
N CYS A 4 -2.78 -21.72 0.82
CA CYS A 4 -2.39 -21.02 2.04
C CYS A 4 -2.99 -19.62 2.13
N HIS A 5 -3.03 -18.89 1.01
CA HIS A 5 -3.61 -17.54 0.98
C HIS A 5 -5.14 -17.57 1.08
N PHE A 6 -5.81 -18.50 0.40
CA PHE A 6 -7.27 -18.60 0.46
C PHE A 6 -7.78 -19.20 1.77
N SER A 7 -7.00 -20.07 2.40
CA SER A 7 -7.35 -20.69 3.69
C SER A 7 -6.84 -19.91 4.89
N SER A 8 -6.18 -18.77 4.70
CA SER A 8 -5.48 -18.01 5.75
C SER A 8 -4.62 -18.91 6.65
N ALA A 9 -3.84 -19.81 6.05
CA ALA A 9 -2.99 -20.72 6.81
C ALA A 9 -1.70 -20.01 7.25
N ASP A 10 -1.38 -20.07 8.54
CA ASP A 10 -0.23 -19.36 9.12
C ASP A 10 1.04 -20.22 9.24
N SER A 11 0.93 -21.55 9.02
CA SER A 11 2.07 -22.45 9.12
C SER A 11 2.07 -23.57 8.08
N VAL A 12 3.25 -24.14 7.82
CA VAL A 12 3.40 -25.32 6.96
C VAL A 12 2.57 -26.51 7.48
N ARG A 13 2.37 -26.59 8.79
CA ARG A 13 1.50 -27.61 9.41
C ARG A 13 0.04 -27.37 9.04
N ASP A 14 -0.42 -26.13 9.10
CA ASP A 14 -1.79 -25.77 8.75
C ASP A 14 -2.07 -25.99 7.27
N ILE A 15 -1.09 -25.69 6.40
CA ILE A 15 -1.19 -26.01 4.96
C ILE A 15 -1.32 -27.53 4.76
N SER A 16 -0.47 -28.34 5.40
CA SER A 16 -0.48 -29.80 5.24
C SER A 16 -1.78 -30.41 5.75
N ASN A 17 -2.23 -30.00 6.94
CA ASN A 17 -3.44 -30.49 7.56
C ASN A 17 -4.68 -30.01 6.81
N GLY A 18 -4.72 -28.73 6.40
CA GLY A 18 -5.81 -28.15 5.62
C GLY A 18 -5.98 -28.85 4.28
N LEU A 19 -4.89 -29.12 3.55
CA LEU A 19 -4.95 -29.89 2.31
C LEU A 19 -5.42 -31.33 2.54
N ARG A 20 -5.09 -31.96 3.67
CA ARG A 20 -5.60 -33.30 4.02
C ARG A 20 -7.08 -33.30 4.41
N SER A 21 -7.54 -32.25 5.08
CA SER A 21 -8.94 -32.13 5.51
C SER A 21 -9.85 -31.55 4.44
N THR A 22 -9.31 -31.12 3.30
CA THR A 22 -10.12 -30.62 2.19
C THR A 22 -10.90 -31.78 1.59
N THR A 23 -12.23 -31.75 1.77
CA THR A 23 -13.17 -32.77 1.29
C THR A 23 -13.45 -32.69 -0.22
N GLY A 24 -12.99 -31.63 -0.89
CA GLY A 24 -13.11 -31.44 -2.32
C GLY A 24 -12.12 -32.27 -3.15
N ASN A 25 -12.45 -32.50 -4.43
CA ASN A 25 -11.59 -33.25 -5.35
C ASN A 25 -10.36 -32.42 -5.77
N LEU A 26 -9.33 -32.45 -4.93
CA LEU A 26 -8.03 -31.81 -5.14
C LEU A 26 -7.33 -32.24 -6.44
N ASN A 27 -7.75 -33.35 -7.06
CA ASN A 27 -7.23 -33.81 -8.34
C ASN A 27 -7.42 -32.79 -9.47
N HIS A 28 -8.51 -32.01 -9.47
CA HIS A 28 -8.73 -30.96 -10.48
C HIS A 28 -7.75 -29.79 -10.35
N LEU A 29 -7.12 -29.65 -9.18
CA LEU A 29 -6.06 -28.66 -8.94
C LEU A 29 -4.66 -29.28 -9.13
N GLY A 30 -4.57 -30.49 -9.70
CA GLY A 30 -3.32 -31.23 -9.90
C GLY A 30 -2.73 -31.81 -8.61
N VAL A 31 -3.49 -31.84 -7.51
CA VAL A 31 -3.03 -32.36 -6.22
C VAL A 31 -3.60 -33.76 -6.02
N ILE A 32 -2.84 -34.77 -6.45
CA ILE A 32 -3.21 -36.20 -6.34
C ILE A 32 -3.17 -36.69 -4.89
N ARG A 33 -2.20 -36.19 -4.13
CA ARG A 33 -2.03 -36.52 -2.71
C ARG A 33 -1.61 -35.27 -1.95
N ALA A 34 -2.26 -35.00 -0.83
CA ALA A 34 -1.90 -33.90 0.04
C ALA A 34 -0.44 -34.05 0.53
N PRO A 35 0.43 -33.05 0.30
CA PRO A 35 1.83 -33.13 0.67
C PRO A 35 2.00 -33.11 2.20
N SER A 36 3.01 -33.83 2.69
CA SER A 36 3.41 -33.78 4.10
C SER A 36 4.01 -32.41 4.45
N LYS A 37 4.12 -32.12 5.75
CA LYS A 37 4.85 -30.94 6.26
C LYS A 37 6.27 -30.84 5.70
N SER A 38 7.01 -31.96 5.69
CA SER A 38 8.38 -32.00 5.17
C SER A 38 8.43 -31.72 3.67
N ASN A 39 7.52 -32.30 2.88
CA ASN A 39 7.45 -32.05 1.44
C ASN A 39 7.15 -30.57 1.14
N ILE A 40 6.19 -29.95 1.84
CA ILE A 40 5.90 -28.52 1.64
C ILE A 40 7.13 -27.66 1.98
N SER A 41 7.81 -27.96 3.10
CA SER A 41 9.03 -27.23 3.48
C SER A 41 10.13 -27.37 2.44
N TYR A 42 10.37 -28.59 1.95
CA TYR A 42 11.34 -28.86 0.90
C TYR A 42 11.00 -28.10 -0.39
N ILE A 43 9.74 -28.17 -0.83
CA ILE A 43 9.26 -27.45 -2.01
C ILE A 43 9.42 -25.93 -1.84
N ASN A 44 9.14 -25.36 -0.67
CA ASN A 44 9.29 -23.92 -0.45
C ASN A 44 10.74 -23.45 -0.50
N ILE A 45 11.70 -24.28 -0.09
CA ILE A 45 13.14 -23.96 -0.18
C ILE A 45 13.62 -23.99 -1.64
N HIS A 46 13.14 -24.94 -2.45
CA HIS A 46 13.65 -25.18 -3.79
C HIS A 46 12.82 -24.51 -4.91
N ARG A 47 11.64 -23.96 -4.60
CA ARG A 47 10.80 -23.28 -5.58
C ARG A 47 11.36 -21.90 -5.89
N THR A 48 11.54 -21.61 -7.17
CA THR A 48 11.95 -20.28 -7.64
C THR A 48 10.82 -19.27 -7.43
N HIS A 49 11.19 -17.99 -7.26
CA HIS A 49 10.21 -16.91 -7.12
C HIS A 49 9.51 -16.57 -8.44
N GLU A 50 10.01 -17.08 -9.58
CA GLU A 50 9.55 -16.74 -10.93
C GLU A 50 8.08 -17.10 -11.12
N LEU A 51 7.63 -18.25 -10.63
CA LEU A 51 6.22 -18.64 -10.68
C LEU A 51 5.30 -17.58 -10.06
N PHE A 52 5.68 -17.00 -8.92
CA PHE A 52 4.87 -15.97 -8.25
C PHE A 52 4.91 -14.64 -8.99
N LYS A 53 6.07 -14.30 -9.56
CA LYS A 53 6.25 -13.12 -10.41
C LYS A 53 5.35 -13.22 -11.65
N ASP A 54 5.40 -14.34 -12.36
CA ASP A 54 4.64 -14.56 -13.59
C ASP A 54 3.13 -14.60 -13.31
N LEU A 55 2.72 -15.26 -12.23
CA LEU A 55 1.33 -15.24 -11.78
C LEU A 55 0.85 -13.82 -11.46
N TYR A 56 1.65 -13.04 -10.74
CA TYR A 56 1.32 -11.66 -10.41
C TYR A 56 1.12 -10.81 -11.66
N PHE A 57 2.08 -10.83 -12.60
CA PHE A 57 1.98 -10.02 -13.81
C PHE A 57 0.86 -10.48 -14.74
N SER A 58 0.61 -11.79 -14.84
CA SER A 58 -0.52 -12.33 -15.61
C SER A 58 -1.87 -11.87 -15.05
N VAL A 59 -2.02 -11.87 -13.72
CA VAL A 59 -3.24 -11.35 -13.07
C VAL A 59 -3.35 -9.85 -13.24
N LEU A 60 -2.26 -9.11 -13.04
CA LEU A 60 -2.22 -7.66 -13.18
C LEU A 60 -2.62 -7.22 -14.58
N GLU A 61 -2.05 -7.81 -15.63
CA GLU A 61 -2.37 -7.51 -17.03
C GLU A 61 -3.85 -7.76 -17.33
N ARG A 62 -4.38 -8.90 -16.88
CA ARG A 62 -5.80 -9.23 -17.06
C ARG A 62 -6.73 -8.25 -16.35
N LEU A 63 -6.34 -7.76 -15.16
CA LEU A 63 -7.12 -6.77 -14.43
C LEU A 63 -7.04 -5.39 -15.10
N TRP A 64 -5.86 -5.01 -15.58
CA TRP A 64 -5.65 -3.75 -16.29
C TRP A 64 -6.51 -3.63 -17.56
N GLN A 65 -6.70 -4.75 -18.27
CA GLN A 65 -7.52 -4.81 -19.49
C GLN A 65 -9.02 -4.83 -19.22
N LYS A 66 -9.46 -5.15 -18.00
CA LYS A 66 -10.88 -5.36 -17.68
C LYS A 66 -11.67 -4.08 -17.37
N ASP A 67 -11.04 -2.91 -17.52
CA ASP A 67 -11.64 -1.58 -17.32
C ASP A 67 -12.44 -1.52 -16.00
N THR A 68 -11.73 -1.49 -14.87
CA THR A 68 -12.36 -1.55 -13.55
C THR A 68 -12.25 -0.22 -12.82
N HIS A 69 -13.36 0.52 -12.84
CA HIS A 69 -14.13 1.03 -11.69
C HIS A 69 -14.64 2.45 -11.95
N PHE A 70 -15.97 2.57 -11.93
CA PHE A 70 -16.64 3.87 -11.88
C PHE A 70 -16.49 4.44 -10.48
N ARG A 71 -16.00 5.69 -10.37
CA ARG A 71 -15.93 6.44 -9.11
C ARG A 71 -17.34 6.73 -8.58
N LYS A 72 -17.98 5.77 -7.89
CA LYS A 72 -19.31 6.01 -7.29
C LYS A 72 -19.29 7.23 -6.38
N ASP A 73 -18.26 7.35 -5.52
CA ASP A 73 -18.21 8.38 -4.48
C ASP A 73 -17.47 9.65 -4.92
N LEU A 74 -16.65 9.58 -5.98
CA LEU A 74 -15.83 10.70 -6.48
C LEU A 74 -16.20 11.11 -7.92
N GLY A 75 -17.43 10.83 -8.36
CA GLY A 75 -17.87 11.09 -9.75
C GLY A 75 -17.79 12.56 -10.19
N GLN A 76 -17.84 13.51 -9.24
CA GLN A 76 -17.66 14.94 -9.53
C GLN A 76 -16.19 15.34 -9.70
N LEU A 77 -15.26 14.58 -9.12
CA LEU A 77 -13.84 14.85 -9.21
C LEU A 77 -13.30 14.27 -10.53
N LYS A 78 -13.00 15.15 -11.50
CA LYS A 78 -12.44 14.76 -12.80
C LYS A 78 -10.91 14.54 -12.80
N ARG A 79 -10.26 14.71 -11.65
CA ARG A 79 -8.79 14.65 -11.51
C ARG A 79 -8.32 13.22 -11.22
N LYS A 80 -7.16 12.80 -11.72
CA LYS A 80 -6.55 11.53 -11.27
C LYS A 80 -6.28 11.56 -9.77
N VAL A 81 -6.56 10.46 -9.07
CA VAL A 81 -6.34 10.34 -7.62
C VAL A 81 -5.37 9.20 -7.39
N TYR A 82 -4.28 9.49 -6.68
CA TYR A 82 -3.28 8.51 -6.28
C TYR A 82 -3.36 8.28 -4.78
N LEU A 83 -3.41 7.01 -4.36
CA LEU A 83 -3.34 6.63 -2.95
C LEU A 83 -1.93 6.13 -2.65
N MET A 84 -1.28 6.70 -1.64
CA MET A 84 0.05 6.28 -1.22
C MET A 84 0.00 5.66 0.17
N ASP A 85 0.51 4.44 0.30
CA ASP A 85 0.57 3.74 1.58
C ASP A 85 1.80 2.82 1.67
N ALA A 86 2.22 2.49 2.89
CA ALA A 86 3.28 1.53 3.15
C ALA A 86 2.80 0.36 4.01
N SER A 87 3.19 -0.85 3.62
CA SER A 87 2.91 -2.08 4.36
C SER A 87 4.21 -2.71 4.86
N ILE A 88 4.23 -3.14 6.13
CA ILE A 88 5.39 -3.82 6.73
C ILE A 88 5.14 -5.33 6.70
N PHE A 89 6.07 -6.08 6.09
CA PHE A 89 6.07 -7.53 6.10
C PHE A 89 7.07 -8.04 7.15
N PRO A 90 6.59 -8.65 8.25
CA PRO A 90 7.48 -9.21 9.25
C PRO A 90 8.23 -10.42 8.67
N LEU A 91 9.54 -10.48 8.93
CA LEU A 91 10.41 -11.55 8.48
C LEU A 91 11.11 -12.23 9.66
N CYS A 92 11.42 -13.51 9.47
CA CYS A 92 12.22 -14.25 10.43
C CYS A 92 13.69 -13.85 10.28
N LEU A 93 14.27 -13.23 11.31
CA LEU A 93 15.63 -12.68 11.25
C LEU A 93 16.71 -13.77 11.09
N SER A 94 16.44 -15.01 11.53
CA SER A 94 17.38 -16.13 11.31
C SER A 94 17.46 -16.59 9.86
N VAL A 95 16.45 -16.25 9.03
CA VAL A 95 16.40 -16.57 7.61
C VAL A 95 16.78 -15.35 6.75
N PHE A 96 16.41 -14.15 7.22
CA PHE A 96 16.65 -12.87 6.54
C PHE A 96 17.41 -11.93 7.47
N ASP A 97 18.69 -12.21 7.69
CA ASP A 97 19.57 -11.49 8.62
C ASP A 97 19.88 -10.05 8.22
N TRP A 98 19.75 -9.75 6.93
CA TRP A 98 19.89 -8.41 6.35
C TRP A 98 18.69 -7.49 6.68
N ALA A 99 17.48 -8.03 6.83
CA ALA A 99 16.24 -7.27 6.94
C ALA A 99 15.95 -6.74 8.37
N LYS A 100 16.92 -6.12 9.04
CA LYS A 100 16.83 -5.74 10.47
C LYS A 100 15.82 -4.61 10.71
N PHE A 101 14.75 -4.87 11.46
CA PHE A 101 13.74 -3.86 11.81
C PHE A 101 13.77 -3.44 13.28
N ARG A 102 13.69 -4.39 14.22
CA ARG A 102 13.89 -4.20 15.67
C ARG A 102 14.99 -5.13 16.17
N SER A 103 15.31 -5.08 17.48
CA SER A 103 16.34 -5.92 18.10
C SER A 103 16.17 -7.41 17.80
N THR A 104 14.94 -7.91 17.82
CA THR A 104 14.61 -9.34 17.63
C THR A 104 13.73 -9.63 16.42
N LYS A 105 13.38 -8.62 15.61
CA LYS A 105 12.44 -8.78 14.49
C LYS A 105 13.05 -8.25 13.20
N GLY A 106 13.02 -9.08 12.16
CA GLY A 106 13.27 -8.65 10.79
C GLY A 106 11.97 -8.14 10.16
N ALA A 107 12.08 -7.21 9.22
CA ALA A 107 10.97 -6.81 8.36
C ALA A 107 11.46 -6.08 7.11
N VAL A 108 10.71 -6.24 6.03
CA VAL A 108 10.77 -5.35 4.85
C VAL A 108 9.53 -4.48 4.81
N LYS A 109 9.65 -3.32 4.17
CA LYS A 109 8.56 -2.39 3.95
C LYS A 109 8.30 -2.25 2.46
N LEU A 110 7.05 -2.37 2.06
CA LEU A 110 6.58 -2.14 0.70
C LEU A 110 5.86 -0.81 0.67
N HIS A 111 6.41 0.13 -0.09
CA HIS A 111 5.77 1.40 -0.41
C HIS A 111 5.00 1.22 -1.71
N THR A 112 3.71 1.54 -1.71
CA THR A 112 2.82 1.35 -2.85
C THR A 112 2.09 2.64 -3.18
N VAL A 113 2.01 2.95 -4.47
CA VAL A 113 1.12 3.97 -5.01
C VAL A 113 0.06 3.27 -5.85
N LEU A 114 -1.21 3.48 -5.52
CA LEU A 114 -2.35 2.97 -6.27
C LEU A 114 -2.98 4.08 -7.10
N ASP A 115 -3.39 3.78 -8.33
CA ASP A 115 -4.41 4.59 -9.03
C ASP A 115 -5.76 4.26 -8.40
N TYR A 116 -6.44 5.26 -7.84
CA TYR A 116 -7.76 5.09 -7.24
C TYR A 116 -8.78 4.57 -8.25
N ASP A 117 -8.63 4.94 -9.54
CA ASP A 117 -9.58 4.54 -10.58
C ASP A 117 -9.52 3.04 -10.81
N GLY A 118 -8.32 2.48 -10.99
CA GLY A 118 -8.16 1.05 -11.20
C GLY A 118 -8.17 0.23 -9.91
N CYS A 119 -7.94 0.88 -8.76
CA CYS A 119 -7.41 0.23 -7.56
C CYS A 119 -6.17 -0.62 -7.85
N LEU A 120 -5.37 -0.23 -8.85
CA LEU A 120 -4.19 -0.95 -9.32
C LEU A 120 -2.90 -0.24 -8.91
N PRO A 121 -1.84 -0.99 -8.56
CA PRO A 121 -0.55 -0.42 -8.25
C PRO A 121 0.09 0.21 -9.50
N VAL A 122 0.47 1.48 -9.37
CA VAL A 122 1.24 2.24 -10.37
C VAL A 122 2.72 2.23 -10.04
N PHE A 123 3.05 2.16 -8.75
CA PHE A 123 4.43 2.01 -8.28
C PHE A 123 4.49 1.13 -7.05
N MET A 124 5.55 0.32 -6.98
CA MET A 124 5.88 -0.52 -5.83
C MET A 124 7.38 -0.47 -5.58
N GLN A 125 7.79 -0.20 -4.34
CA GLN A 125 9.19 -0.26 -3.93
C GLN A 125 9.33 -0.97 -2.59
N ILE A 126 10.25 -1.93 -2.56
CA ILE A 126 10.63 -2.64 -1.34
C ILE A 126 11.86 -1.96 -0.74
N THR A 127 11.81 -1.67 0.55
CA THR A 127 12.94 -1.17 1.34
C THR A 127 13.07 -1.96 2.63
N ASP A 128 14.15 -1.72 3.38
CA ASP A 128 14.24 -2.19 4.77
C ASP A 128 13.10 -1.63 5.62
N GLY A 129 12.68 -2.39 6.63
CA GLY A 129 11.57 -2.02 7.52
C GLY A 129 11.76 -0.68 8.24
N LYS A 130 13.01 -0.24 8.46
CA LYS A 130 13.34 1.00 9.19
C LYS A 130 13.21 2.28 8.37
N VAL A 131 13.17 2.16 7.04
CA VAL A 131 13.10 3.33 6.16
C VAL A 131 11.78 4.05 6.40
N HIS A 132 11.85 5.35 6.69
CA HIS A 132 10.67 6.17 6.93
C HIS A 132 9.99 6.51 5.61
N GLU A 133 8.65 6.52 5.61
CA GLU A 133 7.78 6.74 4.46
C GLU A 133 8.06 8.09 3.78
N SER A 134 8.24 9.15 4.58
CA SER A 134 8.56 10.49 4.08
C SER A 134 9.86 10.55 3.25
N GLN A 135 10.85 9.70 3.53
CA GLN A 135 12.09 9.66 2.75
C GLN A 135 11.88 9.12 1.34
N ARG A 136 10.81 8.34 1.14
CA ARG A 136 10.48 7.76 -0.16
C ARG A 136 9.50 8.61 -0.92
N ALA A 137 8.66 9.40 -0.25
CA ALA A 137 7.62 10.25 -0.86
C ALA A 137 8.07 11.03 -2.13
N GLY A 138 9.29 11.58 -2.11
CA GLY A 138 9.86 12.31 -3.25
C GLY A 138 10.37 11.46 -4.42
N SER A 139 10.44 10.14 -4.28
CA SER A 139 10.93 9.23 -5.34
C SER A 139 9.91 9.00 -6.46
N TYR A 140 8.69 9.52 -6.31
CA TYR A 140 7.55 9.26 -7.18
C TYR A 140 7.16 10.54 -7.92
N SER A 141 6.85 10.40 -9.20
CA SER A 141 6.33 11.48 -10.04
C SER A 141 4.83 11.31 -10.27
N PHE A 142 4.08 12.39 -10.13
CA PHE A 142 2.64 12.41 -10.36
C PHE A 142 2.31 13.35 -11.53
N SER A 143 1.23 13.06 -12.25
CA SER A 143 0.78 13.88 -13.37
C SER A 143 0.21 15.22 -12.88
N LYS A 144 0.55 16.33 -13.56
CA LYS A 144 -0.01 17.66 -13.25
C LYS A 144 -1.54 17.60 -13.15
N GLY A 145 -2.08 18.22 -12.11
CA GLY A 145 -3.51 18.29 -11.84
C GLY A 145 -4.09 17.07 -11.11
N SER A 146 -3.29 16.04 -10.81
CA SER A 146 -3.70 14.92 -9.95
C SER A 146 -3.79 15.31 -8.48
N VAL A 147 -4.51 14.51 -7.70
CA VAL A 147 -4.59 14.59 -6.24
C VAL A 147 -3.86 13.40 -5.64
N VAL A 148 -2.90 13.65 -4.75
CA VAL A 148 -2.17 12.61 -4.02
C VAL A 148 -2.70 12.53 -2.59
N VAL A 149 -3.26 11.39 -2.22
CA VAL A 149 -3.77 11.14 -0.87
C VAL A 149 -2.75 10.31 -0.11
N VAL A 150 -2.23 10.86 0.99
CA VAL A 150 -1.18 10.22 1.78
C VAL A 150 -1.47 10.27 3.27
N ASP A 151 -0.99 9.25 3.98
CA ASP A 151 -1.05 9.26 5.44
C ASP A 151 -0.08 10.28 6.08
N ARG A 152 -0.31 10.66 7.34
CA ARG A 152 0.50 11.54 8.19
C ARG A 152 1.98 11.15 8.23
N GLY A 153 2.30 9.86 8.07
CA GLY A 153 3.68 9.35 8.01
C GLY A 153 4.48 9.88 6.82
N TYR A 154 3.81 10.28 5.74
CA TYR A 154 4.41 10.84 4.53
C TYR A 154 4.59 12.36 4.58
N VAL A 155 4.04 13.03 5.59
CA VAL A 155 4.06 14.51 5.66
C VAL A 155 5.48 15.02 5.82
N ASP A 156 6.00 15.58 4.75
CA ASP A 156 7.22 16.38 4.67
C ASP A 156 6.87 17.67 3.91
N TYR A 157 7.01 18.82 4.55
CA TYR A 157 6.49 20.08 3.99
C TYR A 157 7.29 20.56 2.78
N SER A 158 8.57 20.18 2.67
CA SER A 158 9.38 20.46 1.48
C SER A 158 8.82 19.70 0.29
N TRP A 159 8.55 18.40 0.47
CA TRP A 159 7.93 17.57 -0.57
C TRP A 159 6.50 18.02 -0.92
N LEU A 160 5.69 18.44 0.06
CA LEU A 160 4.36 19.00 -0.21
C LEU A 160 4.45 20.30 -1.04
N GLY A 161 5.43 21.16 -0.76
CA GLY A 161 5.69 22.36 -1.56
C GLY A 161 6.14 22.02 -2.98
N ASP A 162 6.94 20.97 -3.15
CA ASP A 162 7.35 20.48 -4.46
C ASP A 162 6.16 19.92 -5.28
N LEU A 163 5.24 19.18 -4.65
CA LEU A 163 3.99 18.75 -5.30
C LEU A 163 3.17 19.95 -5.79
N ASP A 164 2.98 20.96 -4.92
CA ASP A 164 2.22 22.17 -5.25
C ASP A 164 2.88 22.93 -6.43
N SER A 165 4.20 23.10 -6.41
CA SER A 165 4.95 23.75 -7.49
C SER A 165 4.82 23.04 -8.84
N ARG A 166 4.64 21.71 -8.82
CA ARG A 166 4.40 20.87 -10.01
C ARG A 166 2.92 20.87 -10.44
N GLY A 167 2.06 21.60 -9.72
CA GLY A 167 0.62 21.66 -9.97
C GLY A 167 -0.12 20.37 -9.59
N CYS A 168 0.43 19.61 -8.64
CA CYS A 168 -0.23 18.46 -8.02
C CYS A 168 -0.89 18.91 -6.72
N TYR A 169 -2.11 18.45 -6.49
CA TYR A 169 -2.83 18.67 -5.24
C TYR A 169 -2.55 17.52 -4.28
N PHE A 170 -2.70 17.75 -2.98
CA PHE A 170 -2.52 16.70 -1.98
C PHE A 170 -3.58 16.75 -0.89
N VAL A 171 -3.85 15.59 -0.30
CA VAL A 171 -4.72 15.42 0.87
C VAL A 171 -3.94 14.59 1.89
N THR A 172 -3.82 15.12 3.11
CA THR A 172 -3.12 14.42 4.18
C THR A 172 -3.67 14.81 5.54
N ARG A 173 -3.39 13.97 6.54
CA ARG A 173 -3.70 14.25 7.94
C ARG A 173 -2.64 15.20 8.50
N SER A 174 -3.07 16.26 9.18
CA SER A 174 -2.14 17.21 9.80
C SER A 174 -1.32 16.54 10.92
N LYS A 175 -0.08 17.01 11.10
CA LYS A 175 0.73 16.67 12.27
C LYS A 175 0.29 17.54 13.45
N VAL A 176 0.35 17.00 14.67
CA VAL A 176 -0.06 17.71 15.90
C VAL A 176 0.75 18.99 16.11
N ASN A 177 2.01 19.01 15.67
CA ASN A 177 2.91 20.15 15.74
C ASN A 177 2.92 21.02 14.47
N MET A 178 1.93 20.88 13.59
CA MET A 178 1.80 21.74 12.40
C MET A 178 1.58 23.20 12.83
N LYS A 179 2.53 24.07 12.49
CA LYS A 179 2.41 25.51 12.72
C LYS A 179 1.91 26.18 11.46
N TYR A 180 0.77 26.83 11.56
CA TYR A 180 0.16 27.55 10.45
C TYR A 180 -0.50 28.83 10.96
N LYS A 181 -0.67 29.78 10.04
CA LYS A 181 -1.47 30.98 10.23
C LYS A 181 -2.71 30.87 9.37
N VAL A 182 -3.89 31.10 9.95
CA VAL A 182 -5.13 31.20 9.18
C VAL A 182 -5.16 32.57 8.50
N ILE A 183 -5.25 32.58 7.17
CA ILE A 183 -5.40 33.79 6.37
C ILE A 183 -6.88 34.14 6.25
N LYS A 184 -7.71 33.14 5.98
CA LYS A 184 -9.15 33.32 5.76
C LYS A 184 -9.88 32.05 6.17
N SER A 185 -11.04 32.22 6.82
CA SER A 185 -11.95 31.14 7.14
C SER A 185 -13.19 31.24 6.26
N TYR A 186 -13.63 30.11 5.75
CA TYR A 186 -14.86 29.94 5.00
C TYR A 186 -15.76 29.04 5.86
N GLN A 187 -16.83 29.61 6.41
CA GLN A 187 -17.83 28.83 7.12
C GLN A 187 -19.21 29.16 6.59
N SER A 188 -20.03 28.13 6.43
CA SER A 188 -21.41 28.23 5.99
C SER A 188 -22.22 27.07 6.54
N GLU A 189 -23.52 27.27 6.71
CA GLU A 189 -24.45 26.24 7.20
C GLU A 189 -24.38 24.98 6.32
N ALA A 190 -24.28 25.15 5.00
CA ALA A 190 -24.16 24.05 4.05
C ALA A 190 -22.85 23.23 4.22
N LEU A 191 -21.75 23.84 4.68
CA LEU A 191 -20.51 23.11 4.99
C LEU A 191 -20.66 22.30 6.28
N MET A 192 -21.29 22.89 7.30
CA MET A 192 -21.55 22.22 8.58
C MET A 192 -22.49 21.02 8.42
N GLU A 193 -23.56 21.15 7.63
CA GLU A 193 -24.48 20.05 7.30
C GLU A 193 -23.77 18.88 6.60
N LYS A 194 -22.72 19.18 5.82
CA LYS A 194 -21.86 18.18 5.17
C LYS A 194 -20.79 17.60 6.10
N GLY A 195 -20.77 17.97 7.38
CA GLY A 195 -19.80 17.50 8.36
C GLY A 195 -18.43 18.16 8.28
N ILE A 196 -18.28 19.26 7.54
CA ILE A 196 -17.02 20.01 7.45
C ILE A 196 -16.90 20.92 8.68
N LEU A 197 -15.97 20.58 9.57
CA LEU A 197 -15.76 21.32 10.81
C LEU A 197 -15.18 22.72 10.56
N LYS A 198 -14.24 22.83 9.62
CA LYS A 198 -13.56 24.08 9.25
C LYS A 198 -13.08 24.00 7.81
N ASP A 199 -13.27 25.08 7.06
CA ASP A 199 -12.62 25.32 5.78
C ASP A 199 -11.81 26.61 5.91
N GLU A 200 -10.49 26.52 5.79
CA GLU A 200 -9.57 27.59 6.09
C GLU A 200 -8.46 27.65 5.04
N LEU A 201 -8.23 28.84 4.49
CA LEU A 201 -7.00 29.14 3.77
C LEU A 201 -5.92 29.41 4.81
N ILE A 202 -4.90 28.55 4.82
CA ILE A 202 -3.80 28.61 5.78
C ILE A 202 -2.47 28.87 5.07
N GLU A 203 -1.55 29.52 5.80
CA GLU A 203 -0.14 29.64 5.44
C GLU A 203 0.69 28.81 6.41
N LEU A 204 1.52 27.90 5.91
CA LEU A 204 2.44 27.12 6.74
C LEU A 204 3.59 28.00 7.22
N SER A 205 3.84 28.03 8.52
CA SER A 205 4.92 28.84 9.09
C SER A 205 6.29 28.27 8.68
N ARG A 206 7.25 29.14 8.32
CA ARG A 206 8.61 28.76 7.86
C ARG A 206 9.35 27.77 8.79
N CYS A 207 9.03 27.76 10.08
CA CYS A 207 9.60 26.86 11.08
C CYS A 207 9.19 25.38 10.89
N CYS A 208 8.24 25.07 10.00
CA CYS A 208 7.87 23.71 9.62
C CYS A 208 8.64 23.18 8.41
N LEU A 209 9.40 24.01 7.70
CA LEU A 209 10.15 23.65 6.49
C LEU A 209 11.61 23.25 6.77
N GLN A 210 12.01 23.15 8.05
CA GLN A 210 13.34 22.71 8.50
C GLN A 210 13.34 21.24 8.91
#